data_AF-A0A944I373-F1
#
_entry.id   AF-A0A944I373-F1
#
_cell.length_a   1.000
_cell.length_b   1.000
_cell.length_c   1.000
_cell.angle_alpha   90.00
_cell.angle_beta   90.00
_cell.angle_gamma   90.00
#
_symmetry.space_group_name_H-M   'P 1'
#
loop_
_entity.id
_entity.type
_entity.pdbx_description
1 polymer ?
#
loop_
_entity_poly.entity_id
_entity_poly.type
_entity_poly.pdbx_seq_one_letter_code
_entity_poly.pdbx_strand_id
1 'polypeptide(L)'
;IFSGLLVDLDLFDYSSDAGITAFVAHIAGMENQIRLFHAGPGTLSEGEMPEYLYRRTHGIVGLLRRLVEDGLVKSMESGLEDLTIDLLDEITINLGNVPGKDDGRDAGAGEIPDIDTSPKRKPGPKPRKGRNSVYDDRGTPPAAEA
;
A
#
# COMPACT_ATOMS: atom_id res chain seq x y z
N ILE A 1 14.64 -9.00 31.95
CA ILE A 1 13.19 -9.16 32.25
C ILE A 1 12.47 -8.76 30.98
N PHE A 2 12.12 -9.74 30.15
CA PHE A 2 11.26 -9.50 28.99
C PHE A 2 9.84 -9.31 29.53
N SER A 3 9.45 -8.06 29.78
CA SER A 3 8.04 -7.75 29.99
C SER A 3 7.33 -7.97 28.67
N GLY A 4 6.49 -9.00 28.62
CA GLY A 4 5.29 -8.99 27.80
C GLY A 4 4.44 -7.81 28.25
N LEU A 5 4.76 -6.62 27.75
CA LEU A 5 3.86 -5.49 27.82
C LEU A 5 2.76 -5.83 26.83
N LEU A 6 1.58 -6.12 27.36
CA LEU A 6 0.31 -5.95 26.67
C LEU A 6 0.42 -4.63 25.88
N VAL A 7 0.66 -4.74 24.57
CA VAL A 7 0.75 -3.58 23.71
C VAL A 7 -0.67 -3.06 23.65
N ASP A 8 -0.92 -1.93 24.30
CA ASP A 8 -2.13 -1.16 24.04
C ASP A 8 -2.03 -0.75 22.57
N LEU A 9 -2.57 -1.60 21.69
CA LEU A 9 -2.70 -1.35 20.26
C LEU A 9 -3.89 -0.43 20.08
N ASP A 10 -3.85 0.72 20.76
CA ASP A 10 -4.88 1.72 20.61
C ASP A 10 -4.86 2.20 19.16
N LEU A 11 -6.06 2.21 18.59
CA LEU A 11 -6.31 2.72 17.26
C LEU A 11 -6.05 4.22 17.28
N PHE A 12 -5.25 4.73 16.35
CA PHE A 12 -5.22 6.17 16.17
C PHE A 12 -6.58 6.63 15.64
N ASP A 13 -7.17 7.61 16.31
CA ASP A 13 -8.31 8.35 15.77
C ASP A 13 -7.83 9.35 14.71
N TYR A 14 -8.54 9.45 13.60
CA TYR A 14 -8.26 10.43 12.53
C TYR A 14 -9.43 11.38 12.29
N SER A 15 -10.42 11.38 13.19
CA SER A 15 -11.56 12.29 13.17
C SER A 15 -11.33 13.57 14.01
N SER A 16 -10.29 13.58 14.84
CA SER A 16 -9.89 14.72 15.68
C SER A 16 -8.49 15.23 15.34
N ASP A 17 -8.28 16.55 15.44
CA ASP A 17 -6.97 17.17 15.22
C ASP A 17 -5.88 16.60 16.13
N ALA A 18 -6.25 16.27 17.37
CA ALA A 18 -5.35 15.64 18.34
C ALA A 18 -4.95 14.23 17.89
N GLY A 19 -5.90 13.44 17.38
CA GLY A 19 -5.65 12.10 16.85
C GLY A 19 -4.78 12.12 15.60
N ILE A 20 -5.06 13.03 14.65
CA ILE A 20 -4.24 13.26 13.45
C ILE A 20 -2.82 13.64 13.86
N THR A 21 -2.66 14.59 14.79
CA THR A 21 -1.35 15.03 15.27
C THR A 21 -0.57 13.88 15.93
N ALA A 22 -1.23 13.07 16.75
CA ALA A 22 -0.61 11.90 17.39
C ALA A 22 -0.17 10.85 16.36
N PHE A 23 -1.00 10.61 15.33
CA PHE A 23 -0.67 9.70 14.23
C PHE A 23 0.55 10.21 13.43
N VAL A 24 0.55 11.48 13.04
CA VAL A 24 1.67 12.12 12.30
C VAL A 24 2.95 12.10 13.13
N ALA A 25 2.88 12.37 14.43
CA ALA A 25 4.03 12.28 15.33
C ALA A 25 4.57 10.84 15.42
N HIS A 26 3.70 9.84 15.41
CA HIS A 26 4.09 8.43 15.45
C HIS A 26 4.86 8.01 14.18
N ILE A 27 4.33 8.32 12.99
CA ILE A 27 5.00 8.02 11.72
C ILE A 27 6.31 8.80 11.56
N ALA A 28 6.38 10.05 12.02
CA ALA A 28 7.63 10.82 12.06
C ALA A 28 8.67 10.14 12.98
N GLY A 29 8.24 9.59 14.12
CA GLY A 29 9.09 8.78 14.99
C GLY A 29 9.67 7.55 14.28
N MET A 30 8.87 6.87 13.46
CA MET A 30 9.32 5.73 12.65
C MET A 30 10.26 6.15 11.52
N GLU A 31 9.97 7.27 10.85
CA GLU A 31 10.78 7.83 9.76
C GLU A 31 12.24 8.06 10.17
N ASN A 32 12.46 8.53 11.40
CA ASN A 32 13.82 8.75 11.94
C ASN A 32 14.68 7.47 12.00
N GLN A 33 14.06 6.30 11.98
CA GLN A 33 14.73 5.00 12.01
C GLN A 33 14.99 4.44 10.61
N ILE A 34 14.47 5.07 9.56
CA ILE A 34 14.66 4.65 8.18
C ILE A 34 16.12 4.95 7.77
N ARG A 35 16.69 4.01 7.02
CA ARG A 35 18.08 4.06 6.51
C ARG A 35 18.14 3.79 5.01
N LEU A 36 17.07 4.13 4.30
CA LEU A 36 17.08 4.16 2.85
C LEU A 36 17.82 5.41 2.37
N PHE A 37 18.52 5.31 1.24
CA PHE A 37 19.43 6.34 0.75
C PHE A 37 18.71 7.63 0.30
N HIS A 38 17.51 7.51 -0.28
CA HIS A 38 16.70 8.64 -0.74
C HIS A 38 15.62 9.07 0.27
N ALA A 39 15.40 8.28 1.34
CA ALA A 39 14.47 8.68 2.38
C ALA A 39 15.05 9.80 3.26
N GLY A 40 14.20 10.73 3.64
CA GLY A 40 14.57 11.88 4.46
C GLY A 40 13.39 12.40 5.30
N PRO A 41 13.58 13.53 5.99
CA PRO A 41 12.50 14.20 6.70
C PRO A 41 11.28 14.40 5.79
N GLY A 42 10.11 13.93 6.23
CA GLY A 42 8.85 14.04 5.50
C GLY A 42 8.50 12.87 4.58
N THR A 43 9.37 11.88 4.39
CA THR A 43 9.08 10.68 3.58
C THR A 43 7.79 9.97 4.02
N LEU A 44 7.53 9.89 5.32
CA LEU A 44 6.30 9.34 5.89
C LEU A 44 5.36 10.42 6.44
N SER A 45 5.92 11.48 7.03
CA SER A 45 5.14 12.44 7.83
C SER A 45 4.55 13.62 7.05
N GLU A 46 4.89 13.80 5.77
CA GLU A 46 4.45 14.94 4.97
C GLU A 46 3.62 14.54 3.73
N GLY A 47 2.97 15.54 3.13
CA GLY A 47 2.17 15.36 1.92
C GLY A 47 0.95 14.46 2.12
N GLU A 48 0.67 13.60 1.15
CA GLU A 48 -0.47 12.67 1.18
C GLU A 48 -0.15 11.36 1.93
N MET A 49 1.10 11.16 2.35
CA MET A 49 1.56 9.90 2.94
C MET A 49 0.91 9.58 4.30
N PRO A 50 0.70 10.54 5.23
CA PRO A 50 0.00 10.26 6.49
C PRO A 50 -1.42 9.75 6.26
N GLU A 51 -2.19 10.42 5.40
CA GLU A 51 -3.56 10.02 5.06
C GLU A 51 -3.60 8.67 4.33
N TYR A 52 -2.62 8.42 3.45
CA TYR A 52 -2.44 7.13 2.80
C TYR A 52 -2.25 6.01 3.82
N LEU A 53 -1.29 6.17 4.73
CA LEU A 53 -0.93 5.17 5.74
C LEU A 53 -2.10 4.91 6.70
N TYR A 54 -2.77 5.97 7.16
CA TYR A 54 -3.96 5.83 7.99
C TYR A 54 -5.04 5.03 7.28
N ARG A 55 -5.40 5.40 6.05
CA ARG A 55 -6.41 4.66 5.26
C ARG A 55 -6.02 3.20 5.03
N ARG A 56 -4.74 2.93 4.77
CA ARG A 56 -4.24 1.58 4.47
C ARG A 56 -4.30 0.65 5.68
N THR A 57 -4.17 1.22 6.88
CA THR A 57 -3.99 0.49 8.15
C THR A 57 -5.15 0.70 9.11
N HIS A 58 -6.10 1.56 8.76
CA HIS A 58 -7.14 2.11 9.61
C HIS A 58 -6.63 2.75 10.91
N GLY A 59 -5.33 3.12 10.97
CA GLY A 59 -4.69 3.64 12.19
C GLY A 59 -4.17 2.56 13.14
N ILE A 60 -4.24 1.28 12.76
CA ILE A 60 -3.75 0.17 13.59
C ILE A 60 -2.22 0.15 13.53
N VAL A 61 -1.57 0.44 14.66
CA VAL A 61 -0.11 0.54 14.80
C VAL A 61 0.60 -0.72 14.29
N GLY A 62 0.05 -1.90 14.58
CA GLY A 62 0.61 -3.18 14.13
C GLY A 62 0.64 -3.34 12.61
N LEU A 63 -0.43 -2.92 11.92
CA LEU A 63 -0.51 -2.95 10.45
C LEU A 63 0.39 -1.89 9.82
N LEU A 64 0.45 -0.71 10.43
CA LEU A 64 1.33 0.38 10.01
C LEU A 64 2.79 -0.03 10.03
N ARG A 65 3.25 -0.56 11.17
CA ARG A 65 4.62 -1.07 11.30
C ARG A 65 4.92 -2.13 10.25
N ARG A 66 4.00 -3.09 10.08
CA ARG A 66 4.17 -4.17 9.12
C ARG A 66 4.30 -3.66 7.68
N LEU A 67 3.41 -2.77 7.27
CA LEU A 67 3.45 -2.17 5.93
C LEU A 67 4.75 -1.42 5.68
N VAL A 68 5.21 -0.63 6.66
CA VAL A 68 6.47 0.13 6.54
C VAL A 68 7.65 -0.83 6.46
N GLU A 69 7.73 -1.86 7.30
CA GLU A 69 8.82 -2.85 7.27
C GLU A 69 8.88 -3.60 5.93
N ASP A 70 7.75 -4.12 5.44
CA ASP A 70 7.69 -4.77 4.12
C ASP A 70 8.03 -3.77 2.99
N GLY A 71 7.65 -2.50 3.15
CA GLY A 71 8.02 -1.40 2.26
C GLY A 71 9.52 -1.16 2.17
N LEU A 72 10.20 -1.15 3.31
CA LEU A 72 11.64 -0.96 3.37
C LEU A 72 12.37 -2.10 2.67
N VAL A 73 11.97 -3.36 2.92
CA VAL A 73 12.55 -4.53 2.25
C VAL A 73 12.39 -4.41 0.74
N LYS A 74 11.18 -4.13 0.27
CA LYS A 74 10.89 -4.00 -1.16
C LYS A 74 11.60 -2.81 -1.82
N SER A 75 11.75 -1.71 -1.09
CA SER A 75 12.48 -0.53 -1.57
C SER A 75 13.96 -0.83 -1.78
N MET A 76 14.57 -1.60 -0.88
CA MET A 76 15.94 -2.07 -1.03
C MET A 76 16.09 -3.07 -2.18
N GLU A 77 15.18 -4.04 -2.30
CA GLU A 77 15.21 -5.05 -3.37
C GLU A 77 15.04 -4.44 -4.77
N SER A 78 14.19 -3.41 -4.89
CA SER A 78 13.99 -2.69 -6.15
C SER A 78 15.10 -1.69 -6.48
N GLY A 79 15.96 -1.36 -5.50
CA GLY A 79 16.98 -0.31 -5.62
C GLY A 79 16.42 1.12 -5.67
N LEU A 80 15.12 1.30 -5.42
CA LEU A 80 14.50 2.62 -5.35
C LEU A 80 15.06 3.42 -4.15
N GLU A 81 15.31 2.72 -3.05
CA GLU A 81 15.82 3.29 -1.79
C GLU A 81 15.02 4.51 -1.30
N ASP A 82 13.71 4.51 -1.58
CA ASP A 82 12.71 5.47 -1.10
C ASP A 82 11.38 4.75 -0.79
N LEU A 83 10.54 5.33 0.07
CA LEU A 83 9.18 4.83 0.34
C LEU A 83 8.16 5.73 -0.36
N THR A 84 7.57 5.20 -1.43
CA THR A 84 6.52 5.89 -2.18
C THR A 84 5.17 5.18 -2.04
N ILE A 85 4.08 5.93 -2.21
CA ILE A 85 2.71 5.38 -2.23
C ILE A 85 2.60 4.25 -3.26
N ASP A 86 3.21 4.43 -4.43
CA ASP A 86 3.17 3.43 -5.51
C ASP A 86 3.87 2.13 -5.11
N LEU A 87 5.03 2.21 -4.44
CA LEU A 87 5.73 1.04 -3.92
C LEU A 87 4.89 0.32 -2.84
N LEU A 88 4.29 1.08 -1.93
CA LEU A 88 3.47 0.55 -0.83
C LEU A 88 2.16 -0.08 -1.35
N ASP A 89 1.61 0.41 -2.46
CA ASP A 89 0.42 -0.16 -3.10
C ASP A 89 0.68 -1.55 -3.69
N GLU A 90 1.94 -1.90 -3.97
CA GLU A 90 2.28 -3.24 -4.41
C GLU A 90 2.39 -4.24 -3.24
N ILE A 91 2.23 -3.79 -2.00
CA ILE A 91 2.39 -4.61 -0.80
C ILE A 91 1.01 -5.00 -0.29
N THR A 92 0.81 -6.32 -0.16
CA THR A 92 -0.37 -6.89 0.47
C THR A 92 -0.08 -7.07 1.95
N ILE A 93 -0.80 -6.35 2.80
CA ILE A 93 -0.66 -6.44 4.26
C ILE A 93 -1.23 -7.79 4.70
N ASN A 94 -0.35 -8.77 4.96
CA ASN A 94 -0.72 -10.09 5.47
C ASN A 94 -0.21 -10.24 6.91
N LEU A 95 -1.10 -10.24 7.90
CA LEU A 95 -0.71 -10.46 9.31
C LEU A 95 -0.22 -11.89 9.60
N GLY A 96 -0.57 -12.86 8.75
CA GLY A 96 -0.25 -14.27 8.94
C GLY A 96 1.15 -14.68 8.48
N ASN A 97 1.87 -13.85 7.72
CA ASN A 97 3.10 -14.25 7.03
C ASN A 97 4.28 -13.36 7.47
N VAL A 98 4.78 -13.58 8.69
CA VAL A 98 6.04 -12.99 9.15
C VAL A 98 7.19 -13.88 8.65
N PRO A 99 8.08 -13.40 7.76
CA PRO A 99 9.25 -14.18 7.37
C PRO A 99 10.20 -14.32 8.56
N GLY A 100 10.53 -15.56 8.94
CA GLY A 100 11.49 -15.87 10.01
C GLY A 100 10.90 -16.38 11.33
N LYS A 101 9.61 -16.70 11.39
CA LYS A 101 9.01 -17.39 12.54
C LYS A 101 8.06 -18.46 12.02
N ASP A 102 8.39 -19.73 12.24
CA ASP A 102 7.64 -20.91 11.78
C ASP A 102 6.24 -21.08 12.43
N ASP A 103 5.72 -20.02 13.07
CA ASP A 103 4.40 -19.96 13.68
C ASP A 103 3.70 -18.70 13.17
N GLY A 104 3.04 -18.80 12.02
CA GLY A 104 2.10 -17.78 11.55
C GLY A 104 1.04 -17.52 12.62
N ARG A 105 0.63 -16.26 12.81
CA ARG A 105 -0.46 -15.91 13.76
C ARG A 105 -1.74 -16.65 13.34
N ASP A 106 -2.34 -17.38 14.27
CA ASP A 106 -3.55 -18.16 14.00
C ASP A 106 -4.74 -17.23 13.74
N ALA A 107 -5.22 -17.22 12.49
CA ALA A 107 -6.41 -16.48 12.10
C ALA A 107 -7.66 -16.91 12.90
N GLY A 108 -7.69 -18.15 13.43
CA GLY A 108 -8.75 -18.68 14.28
C GLY A 108 -8.73 -18.17 15.73
N ALA A 109 -7.64 -17.52 16.17
CA ALA A 109 -7.51 -16.97 17.53
C ALA A 109 -8.13 -15.57 17.69
N GLY A 110 -8.65 -14.96 16.61
CA GLY A 110 -9.19 -13.59 16.63
C GLY A 110 -8.13 -12.49 16.67
N GLU A 111 -6.85 -12.84 16.49
CA GLU A 111 -5.71 -11.90 16.50
C GLU A 111 -5.53 -11.12 15.18
N ILE A 112 -6.26 -11.50 14.13
CA ILE A 112 -6.26 -10.84 12.83
C ILE A 112 -7.62 -10.14 12.66
N PRO A 113 -7.68 -8.81 12.78
CA PRO A 113 -8.90 -8.07 12.49
C PRO A 113 -9.33 -8.28 11.02
N ASP A 114 -10.61 -8.60 10.80
CA ASP A 114 -11.21 -8.68 9.45
C ASP A 114 -11.40 -7.25 8.90
N ILE A 115 -10.34 -6.71 8.33
CA ILE A 115 -10.29 -5.35 7.81
C ILE A 115 -9.75 -5.42 6.39
N ASP A 116 -10.47 -4.80 5.44
CA ASP A 116 -9.99 -4.69 4.06
C ASP A 116 -8.82 -3.72 3.99
N THR A 117 -7.61 -4.27 4.05
CA THR A 117 -6.36 -3.56 3.89
C THR A 117 -5.86 -3.68 2.44
N SER A 118 -6.73 -3.77 1.44
CA SER A 118 -6.35 -3.84 0.01
C SER A 118 -6.15 -2.46 -0.61
N PRO A 119 -5.16 -2.28 -1.51
CA PRO A 119 -4.83 -0.95 -2.01
C PRO A 119 -5.99 -0.46 -2.87
N LYS A 120 -6.27 0.85 -2.83
CA LYS A 120 -7.33 1.40 -3.66
C LYS A 120 -6.87 1.32 -5.11
N ARG A 121 -7.45 0.39 -5.87
CA ARG A 121 -7.12 0.18 -7.28
C ARG A 121 -7.23 1.51 -8.03
N LYS A 122 -6.11 2.01 -8.58
CA LYS A 122 -6.13 3.17 -9.49
C LYS A 122 -7.19 2.91 -10.56
N PRO A 123 -8.08 3.88 -10.89
CA PRO A 123 -9.08 3.67 -11.92
C PRO A 123 -8.35 3.32 -13.22
N GLY A 124 -8.55 2.08 -13.69
CA GLY A 124 -7.91 1.60 -14.92
C GLY A 124 -8.26 2.50 -16.11
N PRO A 125 -7.40 2.57 -17.14
CA PRO A 125 -7.69 3.36 -18.32
C PRO A 125 -9.05 2.93 -18.89
N LYS A 126 -9.98 3.88 -18.99
CA LYS A 126 -11.31 3.62 -19.57
C LYS A 126 -11.12 2.97 -20.95
N PRO A 127 -11.78 1.84 -21.25
CA PRO A 127 -11.68 1.22 -22.55
C PRO A 127 -12.11 2.24 -23.60
N ARG A 128 -11.19 2.57 -24.51
CA ARG A 128 -11.49 3.49 -25.62
C ARG A 128 -12.56 2.80 -26.46
N LYS A 129 -13.76 3.40 -26.47
CA LYS A 129 -14.90 2.98 -27.29
C LYS A 129 -14.39 2.74 -28.71
N GLY A 130 -14.33 1.46 -29.11
CA GLY A 130 -13.88 1.05 -30.43
C GLY A 130 -14.68 1.82 -31.48
N ARG A 131 -14.00 2.51 -32.39
CA ARG A 131 -14.66 3.05 -33.57
C ARG A 131 -15.08 1.85 -34.41
N ASN A 132 -16.37 1.71 -34.67
CA ASN A 132 -16.88 0.79 -35.68
C ASN A 132 -16.15 1.10 -37.01
N SER A 133 -15.27 0.21 -37.44
CA SER A 133 -14.75 0.19 -38.81
C SER A 133 -15.71 -0.65 -39.65
N VAL A 134 -16.76 -0.01 -40.14
CA VAL A 134 -17.76 -0.60 -41.04
C VAL A 134 -17.50 0.00 -42.43
N TYR A 135 -17.10 -0.88 -43.36
CA TYR A 135 -16.99 -0.74 -44.82
C TYR A 135 -15.91 0.20 -45.41
N ASP A 136 -14.69 -0.32 -45.53
CA ASP A 136 -13.85 -0.10 -46.73
C ASP A 136 -13.88 -1.41 -47.53
N ASP A 137 -14.95 -1.60 -48.33
CA ASP A 137 -14.99 -2.62 -49.38
C ASP A 137 -14.46 -1.98 -50.67
N ARG A 138 -13.22 -2.32 -51.02
CA ARG A 138 -12.61 -1.90 -52.29
C ARG A 138 -12.74 -3.03 -53.31
N GLY A 139 -13.71 -2.84 -54.20
CA GLY A 139 -13.90 -3.36 -55.56
C GLY A 139 -13.12 -4.58 -56.06
N THR A 140 -13.86 -5.57 -56.57
CA THR A 140 -13.35 -6.53 -57.56
C THR A 140 -13.67 -6.02 -58.97
N PRO A 141 -12.71 -5.90 -59.91
CA PRO A 141 -13.02 -5.58 -61.30
C PRO A 141 -13.59 -6.80 -62.04
N PRO A 142 -14.57 -6.65 -62.94
CA PRO A 142 -15.01 -7.76 -63.77
C PRO A 142 -13.93 -8.11 -64.79
N ALA A 143 -13.68 -9.42 -64.90
CA ALA A 143 -12.77 -10.03 -65.85
C ALA A 143 -13.20 -9.74 -67.30
N ALA A 144 -12.20 -9.56 -68.16
CA ALA A 144 -12.36 -9.51 -69.59
C ALA A 144 -12.88 -10.86 -70.12
N GLU A 145 -13.93 -10.84 -70.92
CA GLU A 145 -14.25 -11.92 -71.87
C GLU A 145 -14.69 -11.33 -73.22
N ALA A 146 -13.96 -11.77 -74.25
CA ALA A 146 -14.23 -11.88 -75.71
C ALA A 146 -14.83 -10.70 -76.49
#